data_AF-A0ABD5EMT2-F1
#
_entry.id   AF-A0ABD5EMT2-F1
#
_cell.length_a   1.000
_cell.length_b   1.000
_cell.length_c   1.000
_cell.angle_alpha   90.00
_cell.angle_beta   90.00
_cell.angle_gamma   90.00
#
_symmetry.space_group_name_H-M   'P 1'
#
loop_
_entity.id
_entity.type
_entity.pdbx_description
1 polymer ?
#
loop_
_entity_poly.entity_id
_entity_poly.type
_entity_poly.pdbx_seq_one_letter_code
_entity_poly.pdbx_strand_id
1 'polypeptide(L)'
;MRHALPSGNWVELRDPADLRRADKKRALKLVGLAEESELTLATEVEMADGVICMMIAAWSFELPMPATADSLGLLSLADSAAVEKLPEIKAAHKLIFPEQAEATPEQVADPESPTEPSAG
;
A
#
# COMPACT_ATOMS: atom_id res chain seq x y z
N MET A 1 2.37 -2.42 -18.72
CA MET A 1 1.34 -3.16 -19.50
C MET A 1 -0.01 -2.51 -19.24
N ARG A 2 -0.93 -2.49 -20.21
CA ARG A 2 -2.28 -1.94 -20.01
C ARG A 2 -3.26 -3.04 -19.59
N HIS A 3 -4.06 -2.75 -18.57
CA HIS A 3 -5.10 -3.63 -18.04
C HIS A 3 -6.46 -3.00 -18.33
N ALA A 4 -7.34 -3.75 -19.00
CA ALA A 4 -8.71 -3.33 -19.24
C ALA A 4 -9.55 -3.48 -17.97
N LEU A 5 -10.46 -2.53 -17.76
CA LEU A 5 -11.37 -2.47 -16.61
C LEU A 5 -12.82 -2.73 -17.05
N PRO A 6 -13.71 -3.14 -16.13
CA PRO A 6 -15.13 -3.39 -16.41
C PRO A 6 -15.86 -2.24 -17.11
N SER A 7 -15.50 -0.98 -16.84
CA SER A 7 -16.09 0.19 -17.54
C SER A 7 -15.65 0.35 -18.99
N GLY A 8 -14.71 -0.46 -19.49
CA GLY A 8 -14.09 -0.32 -20.80
C GLY A 8 -12.89 0.63 -20.82
N ASN A 9 -12.62 1.30 -19.70
CA ASN A 9 -11.38 2.05 -19.49
C ASN A 9 -10.17 1.12 -19.30
N TRP A 10 -8.97 1.68 -19.30
CA TRP A 10 -7.75 0.95 -18.99
C TRP A 10 -6.85 1.72 -18.02
N VAL A 11 -6.04 0.96 -17.29
CA VAL A 11 -4.94 1.47 -16.46
C VAL A 11 -3.62 0.87 -16.91
N GLU A 12 -2.55 1.63 -16.80
CA GLU A 12 -1.19 1.21 -17.02
C GLU A 12 -0.43 1.33 -15.69
N LEU A 13 0.17 0.23 -15.25
CA LEU A 13 0.87 0.16 -13.98
C LEU A 13 2.39 0.22 -14.19
N ARG A 14 3.08 0.85 -13.23
CA ARG A 14 4.54 0.76 -13.06
C ARG A 14 4.94 -0.69 -12.76
N ASP A 15 6.19 -1.04 -13.05
CA ASP A 15 6.76 -2.31 -12.59
C ASP A 15 7.00 -2.26 -11.07
N PRO A 16 6.45 -3.20 -10.28
CA PRO A 16 6.73 -3.29 -8.84
C PRO A 16 8.23 -3.36 -8.51
N ALA A 17 9.06 -3.93 -9.38
CA ALA A 17 10.51 -4.06 -9.18
C ALA A 17 11.24 -2.70 -9.18
N ASP A 18 10.63 -1.66 -9.75
CA ASP A 18 11.18 -0.30 -9.79
C ASP A 18 10.87 0.52 -8.54
N LEU A 19 10.03 0.00 -7.64
CA LEU A 19 9.65 0.69 -6.41
C LEU A 19 10.86 0.87 -5.48
N ARG A 20 10.96 2.06 -4.88
CA ARG A 20 12.03 2.46 -3.96
C ARG A 20 11.47 2.78 -2.58
N ARG A 21 12.36 2.90 -1.59
CA ARG A 21 12.01 3.36 -0.24
C ARG A 21 11.25 4.71 -0.23
N ALA A 22 11.54 5.58 -1.19
CA ALA A 22 10.82 6.85 -1.34
C ALA A 22 9.35 6.64 -1.72
N ASP A 23 9.04 5.62 -2.53
CA ASP A 23 7.66 5.29 -2.89
C ASP A 23 6.87 4.77 -1.69
N LYS A 24 7.48 3.94 -0.82
CA LYS A 24 6.88 3.51 0.45
C LYS A 24 6.44 4.70 1.31
N LYS A 25 7.36 5.64 1.53
CA LYS A 25 7.07 6.87 2.30
C LYS A 25 5.96 7.70 1.66
N ARG A 26 5.92 7.72 0.33
CA ARG A 26 4.89 8.45 -0.41
C ARG A 26 3.53 7.78 -0.28
N ALA A 27 3.45 6.46 -0.43
CA ALA A 27 2.21 5.69 -0.25
C ALA A 27 1.59 5.93 1.13
N LEU A 28 2.38 5.86 2.20
CA LEU A 28 1.92 6.16 3.57
C LEU A 28 1.41 7.60 3.72
N LYS A 29 2.14 8.58 3.17
CA LYS A 29 1.72 9.99 3.20
C LYS A 29 0.42 10.26 2.45
N LEU A 30 0.17 9.52 1.36
CA LEU A 30 -1.04 9.68 0.56
C LEU A 30 -2.31 9.30 1.33
N VAL A 31 -2.17 8.50 2.39
CA VAL A 31 -3.28 7.97 3.20
C VAL A 31 -3.23 8.45 4.65
N GLY A 32 -2.37 9.43 4.95
CA GLY A 32 -2.29 10.04 6.28
C GLY A 32 -1.70 9.14 7.37
N LEU A 33 -1.07 8.03 7.02
CA LEU A 33 -0.49 7.08 7.98
C LEU A 33 0.98 7.39 8.27
N ALA A 34 1.37 7.19 9.53
CA ALA A 34 2.77 7.23 9.94
C ALA A 34 3.45 5.89 9.64
N GLU A 35 4.79 5.86 9.58
CA GLU A 35 5.54 4.59 9.40
C GLU A 35 5.29 3.58 10.54
N GLU A 36 4.85 4.06 11.71
CA GLU A 36 4.61 3.28 12.93
C GLU A 36 3.11 3.05 13.23
N SER A 37 2.22 3.33 12.27
CA SER A 37 0.78 3.11 12.45
C SER A 37 0.47 1.62 12.71
N GLU A 38 -0.41 1.36 13.68
CA GLU A 38 -0.90 0.00 13.96
C GLU A 38 -1.63 -0.57 12.74
N LEU A 39 -1.30 -1.82 12.39
CA LEU A 39 -1.94 -2.56 11.30
C LEU A 39 -3.33 -3.04 11.75
N THR A 40 -4.34 -2.28 11.35
CA THR A 40 -5.76 -2.65 11.39
C THR A 40 -6.28 -2.93 9.98
N LEU A 41 -7.43 -3.62 9.86
CA LEU A 41 -8.07 -3.85 8.56
C LEU A 41 -8.38 -2.53 7.81
N ALA A 42 -8.74 -1.46 8.55
CA ALA A 42 -8.98 -0.15 7.97
C ALA A 42 -7.69 0.45 7.37
N THR A 43 -6.57 0.35 8.10
CA THR A 43 -5.28 0.82 7.60
C THR A 43 -4.77 -0.01 6.43
N GLU A 44 -5.10 -1.30 6.33
CA GLU A 44 -4.73 -2.13 5.16
C GLU A 44 -5.42 -1.65 3.88
N VAL A 45 -6.71 -1.31 3.95
CA VAL A 45 -7.46 -0.73 2.82
C VAL A 45 -6.86 0.60 2.40
N GLU A 46 -6.60 1.48 3.38
CA GLU A 46 -5.95 2.77 3.13
C GLU A 46 -4.55 2.58 2.50
N MET A 47 -3.75 1.64 2.99
CA MET A 47 -2.42 1.33 2.43
C MET A 47 -2.51 0.82 0.99
N ALA A 48 -3.52 0.03 0.65
CA ALA A 48 -3.78 -0.41 -0.72
C ALA A 48 -4.06 0.79 -1.65
N ASP A 49 -4.86 1.76 -1.21
CA ASP A 49 -5.14 2.98 -1.99
C ASP A 49 -3.86 3.81 -2.24
N GLY A 50 -3.02 3.93 -1.21
CA GLY A 50 -1.72 4.59 -1.33
C GLY A 50 -0.80 3.89 -2.35
N VAL A 51 -0.79 2.55 -2.37
CA VAL A 51 -0.04 1.75 -3.35
C VAL A 51 -0.62 1.93 -4.75
N ILE A 52 -1.94 1.85 -4.92
CA ILE A 52 -2.60 2.00 -6.22
C ILE A 52 -2.30 3.37 -6.83
N CYS A 53 -2.42 4.46 -6.06
CA CYS A 53 -2.06 5.80 -6.50
C CYS A 53 -0.61 5.88 -7.01
N MET A 54 0.31 5.21 -6.32
CA MET A 54 1.73 5.20 -6.67
C MET A 54 2.06 4.34 -7.89
N MET A 55 1.24 3.32 -8.14
CA MET A 55 1.45 2.34 -9.20
C MET A 55 0.85 2.76 -10.54
N ILE A 56 -0.23 3.54 -10.56
CA ILE A 56 -0.85 3.99 -11.81
C ILE A 56 0.08 4.98 -12.52
N ALA A 57 0.64 4.55 -13.66
CA ALA A 57 1.49 5.36 -14.53
C ALA A 57 0.69 6.16 -15.56
N ALA A 58 -0.40 5.57 -16.05
CA ALA A 58 -1.35 6.21 -16.95
C ALA A 58 -2.71 5.52 -16.87
N TRP A 59 -3.76 6.19 -17.30
CA TRP A 59 -5.08 5.59 -17.44
C TRP A 59 -5.92 6.30 -18.52
N SER A 60 -7.01 5.69 -18.96
CA SER A 60 -7.87 6.26 -20.01
C SER A 60 -9.03 7.11 -19.50
N PHE A 61 -9.19 7.23 -18.19
CA PHE A 61 -10.28 8.00 -17.61
C PHE A 61 -10.13 9.49 -17.97
N GLU A 62 -11.25 10.15 -18.24
CA GLU A 62 -11.33 11.62 -18.29
C GLU A 62 -11.34 12.22 -16.87
N LEU A 63 -10.49 11.68 -16.00
CA LEU A 63 -10.33 12.06 -14.60
C LEU A 63 -8.86 12.43 -14.35
N PRO A 64 -8.58 13.37 -13.43
CA PRO A 64 -7.21 13.69 -13.05
C PRO A 64 -6.49 12.44 -12.54
N MET A 65 -5.25 12.21 -12.96
CA MET A 65 -4.42 11.11 -12.43
C MET A 65 -4.47 11.06 -10.90
N PRO A 66 -4.55 9.86 -10.31
CA PRO A 66 -4.77 9.74 -8.89
C PRO A 66 -3.54 10.25 -8.13
N ALA A 67 -3.74 11.37 -7.44
CA ALA A 67 -2.69 12.05 -6.67
C ALA A 67 -2.87 11.88 -5.16
N THR A 68 -4.01 11.31 -4.73
CA THR A 68 -4.45 11.08 -3.35
C THR A 68 -5.38 9.86 -3.29
N ALA A 69 -5.57 9.24 -2.13
CA ALA A 69 -6.56 8.18 -1.98
C ALA A 69 -7.98 8.64 -2.39
N ASP A 70 -8.36 9.88 -2.05
CA ASP A 70 -9.65 10.47 -2.43
C ASP A 70 -9.91 10.49 -3.95
N SER A 71 -8.87 10.68 -4.76
CA SER A 71 -9.02 10.66 -6.22
C SER A 71 -9.35 9.28 -6.79
N LEU A 72 -9.07 8.19 -6.06
CA LEU A 72 -9.55 6.84 -6.43
C LEU A 72 -11.04 6.67 -6.13
N GLY A 73 -11.61 7.45 -5.21
CA GLY A 73 -13.05 7.45 -4.89
C GLY A 73 -13.97 7.88 -6.04
N LEU A 74 -13.39 8.39 -7.14
CA LEU A 74 -14.12 8.71 -8.38
C LEU A 74 -14.31 7.49 -9.29
N LEU A 75 -13.58 6.40 -9.05
CA LEU A 75 -13.76 5.15 -9.79
C LEU A 75 -15.08 4.48 -9.39
N SER A 76 -15.66 3.75 -10.34
CA SER A 76 -16.76 2.85 -9.99
C SER A 76 -16.26 1.75 -9.05
N LEU A 77 -17.14 1.23 -8.17
CA LEU A 77 -16.78 0.11 -7.29
C LEU A 77 -16.28 -1.12 -8.07
N ALA A 78 -16.81 -1.35 -9.26
CA ALA A 78 -16.38 -2.45 -10.12
C ALA A 78 -14.95 -2.24 -10.67
N ASP A 79 -14.62 -1.02 -11.06
CA ASP A 79 -13.27 -0.69 -11.54
C ASP A 79 -12.25 -0.68 -10.40
N SER A 80 -12.60 -0.12 -9.23
CA SER A 80 -11.73 -0.16 -8.03
C SER A 80 -11.39 -1.60 -7.67
N ALA A 81 -12.41 -2.45 -7.53
CA ALA A 81 -12.22 -3.86 -7.20
C ALA A 81 -11.45 -4.63 -8.28
N ALA A 82 -11.49 -4.20 -9.54
CA ALA A 82 -10.69 -4.79 -10.61
C ALA A 82 -9.22 -4.37 -10.50
N VAL A 83 -8.94 -3.10 -10.23
CA VAL A 83 -7.58 -2.56 -10.04
C VAL A 83 -6.89 -3.19 -8.83
N GLU A 84 -7.56 -3.26 -7.68
CA GLU A 84 -7.05 -3.89 -6.45
C GLU A 84 -6.64 -5.37 -6.66
N LYS A 85 -7.29 -6.06 -7.60
CA LYS A 85 -7.03 -7.48 -7.87
C LYS A 85 -5.85 -7.72 -8.81
N LEU A 86 -5.31 -6.68 -9.45
CA LEU A 86 -4.22 -6.80 -10.40
C LEU A 86 -2.95 -7.36 -9.71
N PRO A 87 -2.27 -8.35 -10.31
CA PRO A 87 -1.09 -8.99 -9.72
C PRO A 87 0.02 -8.00 -9.33
N GLU A 88 0.24 -6.96 -10.13
CA GLU A 88 1.24 -5.92 -9.92
C GLU A 88 0.94 -5.10 -8.66
N ILE A 89 -0.34 -4.79 -8.40
CA ILE A 89 -0.76 -4.10 -7.18
C ILE A 89 -0.49 -4.97 -5.96
N LYS A 90 -0.84 -6.26 -6.01
CA LYS A 90 -0.58 -7.21 -4.92
C LYS A 90 0.91 -7.38 -4.65
N ALA A 91 1.72 -7.48 -5.71
CA ALA A 91 3.16 -7.59 -5.60
C ALA A 91 3.78 -6.32 -5.00
N ALA A 92 3.34 -5.13 -5.45
CA ALA A 92 3.77 -3.85 -4.91
C ALA A 92 3.38 -3.70 -3.42
N HIS A 93 2.16 -4.07 -3.06
CA HIS A 93 1.69 -4.04 -1.68
C HIS A 93 2.57 -4.90 -0.77
N LYS A 94 2.84 -6.16 -1.17
CA LYS A 94 3.72 -7.06 -0.40
C LYS A 94 5.16 -6.56 -0.30
N LEU A 95 5.67 -5.89 -1.33
CA LEU A 95 7.03 -5.34 -1.34
C LEU A 95 7.16 -4.14 -0.39
N ILE A 96 6.17 -3.25 -0.40
CA ILE A 96 6.16 -2.03 0.40
C ILE A 96 5.80 -2.33 1.86
N PHE A 97 4.84 -3.21 2.06
CA PHE A 97 4.27 -3.62 3.33
C PHE A 97 4.31 -5.15 3.44
N PRO A 98 5.52 -5.71 3.64
CA PRO A 98 5.63 -7.13 3.92
C PRO A 98 4.80 -7.44 5.18
N GLU A 99 4.04 -8.53 5.13
CA GLU A 99 3.38 -9.08 6.31
C GLU A 99 4.41 -9.11 7.44
N GLN A 100 4.06 -8.50 8.59
CA GLN A 100 4.87 -8.67 9.77
C GLN A 100 4.97 -10.17 10.00
N ALA A 101 6.20 -10.69 10.07
CA ALA A 101 6.39 -12.08 10.46
C ALA A 101 5.60 -12.30 11.75
N GLU A 102 4.74 -13.32 11.77
CA GLU A 102 4.12 -13.76 13.02
C GLU A 102 5.25 -13.86 14.04
N ALA A 103 5.13 -13.13 15.15
CA ALA A 103 6.12 -13.17 16.21
C ALA A 103 6.39 -14.64 16.50
N THR A 104 7.63 -15.10 16.30
CA THR A 104 7.96 -16.48 16.62
C THR A 104 7.68 -16.67 18.12
N PRO A 105 7.26 -17.86 18.58
CA PRO A 105 7.03 -18.12 20.00
C PRO A 105 8.23 -17.75 20.90
N GLU A 106 9.43 -17.68 20.32
CA GLU A 106 10.68 -17.25 20.95
C GLU A 106 10.74 -15.74 21.26
N GLN A 107 10.03 -14.87 20.53
CA GLN A 107 9.98 -13.42 20.79
C GLN A 107 8.97 -13.03 21.87
N VAL A 108 8.03 -13.92 22.21
CA VAL A 108 7.02 -13.71 23.27
C VAL A 108 7.55 -14.15 24.65
N ALA A 109 8.69 -14.85 24.69
CA ALA A 109 9.25 -15.45 25.90
C ALA A 109 10.58 -14.83 26.34
N ASP A 110 10.81 -13.53 26.11
CA ASP A 110 11.91 -12.81 26.77
C ASP A 110 11.39 -11.73 27.74
N PRO A 111 10.92 -12.13 28.94
CA PRO A 111 10.62 -11.22 30.04
C PRO A 111 11.88 -10.73 30.79
N GLU A 112 13.10 -11.04 30.33
CA GLU A 112 14.35 -10.59 30.98
C GLU A 112 15.20 -9.75 30.02
N SER A 113 14.77 -8.53 29.73
CA SER A 113 15.70 -7.49 29.28
C SER A 113 16.57 -7.07 30.48
N PRO A 114 17.89 -7.33 30.52
CA PRO A 114 18.76 -6.77 31.53
C PRO A 114 19.22 -5.41 31.02
N THR A 115 18.35 -4.41 31.09
CA THR A 115 18.81 -3.02 31.07
C THR A 115 18.58 -2.45 32.46
N GLU A 116 19.63 -2.49 33.27
CA GLU A 116 19.73 -1.71 34.51
C GLU A 116 19.44 -0.23 34.18
N PRO A 117 18.60 0.47 34.98
CA PRO A 117 18.46 1.91 34.83
C PRO A 117 19.77 2.55 35.30
N SER A 118 20.46 3.24 34.39
CA SER A 118 21.58 4.10 34.76
C SER A 118 21.03 5.30 35.54
N ALA A 119 21.05 5.20 36.87
CA ALA A 119 20.80 6.30 37.80
C ALA A 119 21.47 6.01 39.15
N GLY A 120 22.48 6.82 39.52
CA GLY A 120 23.07 6.87 40.86
C GLY A 120 24.59 6.87 40.89
#